data_AF-A0A7S1L2B5-F1
#
_entry.id   AF-A0A7S1L2B5-F1
#
_cell.length_a   1.000
_cell.length_b   1.000
_cell.length_c   1.000
_cell.angle_alpha   90.00
_cell.angle_beta   90.00
_cell.angle_gamma   90.00
#
_symmetry.space_group_name_H-M   'P 1'
#
loop_
_entity.id
_entity.type
_entity.pdbx_description
1 polymer ?
#
loop_
_entity_poly.entity_id
_entity_poly.type
_entity_poly.pdbx_seq_one_letter_code
_entity_poly.pdbx_strand_id
1 'polypeptide(L)'
;NSIREATKVIASLVRRAPLQQADLLGLQGEINVQGEDQKKLDVITNEVLKNALRYTGKLGTLASEEEDRPVAAGLNDEFSAQVIGNSGSYVCVFDPLDGSSNVDAGVPVGTIFGIFKEDADIDCRLAGDVSDILDQEQVNCLAQTLQPGKNLVAAGYCFYSSSTELVVTFGHGVAGFTLDQDVGDFKLTRPSIEIPKRGNIYSANQANFKQWDKPMQDYIEAIQDGAGETGKPYSLRYIGSMVGDVHRTLLYGGVFAYPADKKNKDGKLRLLYE
;
A
#
# COMPACT_ATOMS: atom_id res chain seq x y z
N ASN A 1 0.57 -13.16 -9.43
CA ASN A 1 1.22 -14.33 -8.77
C ASN A 1 2.25 -13.90 -7.74
N SER A 2 3.34 -13.21 -8.09
CA SER A 2 4.35 -12.81 -7.10
C SER A 2 3.79 -12.02 -5.90
N ILE A 3 2.93 -11.03 -6.13
CA ILE A 3 2.24 -10.30 -5.05
C ILE A 3 1.43 -11.24 -4.14
N ARG A 4 0.73 -12.22 -4.73
CA ARG A 4 -0.04 -13.23 -3.98
C ARG A 4 0.87 -14.07 -3.09
N GLU A 5 2.04 -14.48 -3.58
CA GLU A 5 2.98 -15.26 -2.77
C GLU A 5 3.61 -14.40 -1.65
N ALA A 6 4.06 -13.19 -1.97
CA ALA A 6 4.61 -12.24 -1.00
C ALA A 6 3.62 -11.95 0.13
N THR A 7 2.38 -11.64 -0.21
CA THR A 7 1.33 -11.32 0.77
C THR A 7 0.98 -12.51 1.67
N LYS A 8 1.12 -13.77 1.22
CA LYS A 8 1.00 -14.94 2.09
C LYS A 8 2.13 -15.03 3.12
N VAL A 9 3.36 -14.73 2.70
CA VAL A 9 4.53 -14.68 3.60
C VAL A 9 4.35 -13.57 4.62
N ILE A 10 4.00 -12.36 4.17
CA ILE A 10 3.73 -11.21 5.05
C ILE A 10 2.60 -11.52 6.04
N ALA A 11 1.50 -12.12 5.58
CA ALA A 11 0.40 -12.52 6.46
C ALA A 11 0.85 -13.48 7.58
N SER A 12 1.74 -14.43 7.27
CA SER A 12 2.34 -15.32 8.26
C SER A 12 3.25 -14.57 9.25
N LEU A 13 4.04 -13.61 8.77
CA LEU A 13 4.92 -12.79 9.60
C LEU A 13 4.12 -11.92 10.56
N VAL A 14 3.14 -11.16 10.06
CA VAL A 14 2.25 -10.29 10.86
C VAL A 14 1.54 -11.11 11.94
N ARG A 15 0.97 -12.26 11.59
CA ARG A 15 0.26 -13.13 12.56
C ARG A 15 1.15 -13.64 13.68
N ARG A 16 2.45 -13.81 13.42
CA ARG A 16 3.43 -14.33 14.36
C ARG A 16 4.27 -13.24 15.04
N ALA A 17 4.09 -11.97 14.66
CA ALA A 17 4.86 -10.86 15.20
C ALA A 17 4.86 -10.80 16.73
N PRO A 18 3.74 -11.02 17.44
CA PRO A 18 3.74 -11.06 18.92
C PRO A 18 4.56 -12.21 19.52
N LEU A 19 4.75 -13.32 18.79
CA LEU A 19 5.56 -14.47 19.25
C LEU A 19 7.06 -14.25 19.07
N GLN A 20 7.44 -13.36 18.15
CA GLN A 20 8.83 -13.09 17.77
C GLN A 20 9.16 -11.61 18.01
N GLN A 21 8.74 -11.09 19.16
CA GLN A 21 8.74 -9.65 19.46
C GLN A 21 10.14 -9.02 19.34
N ALA A 22 11.19 -9.71 19.76
CA ALA A 22 12.58 -9.22 19.64
C ALA A 22 13.10 -9.16 18.19
N ASP A 23 12.64 -10.09 17.35
CA ASP A 23 13.14 -10.29 15.99
C ASP A 23 12.32 -9.50 14.95
N LEU A 24 11.01 -9.34 15.18
CA LEU A 24 10.07 -8.71 14.23
C LEU A 24 9.57 -7.34 14.68
N LEU A 25 9.31 -7.14 15.97
CA LEU A 25 8.71 -5.90 16.49
C LEU A 25 9.72 -4.94 17.12
N GLY A 26 10.98 -5.36 17.25
CA GLY A 26 12.05 -4.48 17.71
C GLY A 26 12.25 -3.30 16.77
N LEU A 27 12.64 -2.16 17.33
CA LEU A 27 13.10 -1.02 16.54
C LEU A 27 14.44 -1.38 15.89
N GLN A 28 14.54 -1.17 14.59
CA GLN A 28 15.83 -1.04 13.94
C GLN A 28 16.23 0.43 14.19
N GLY A 29 17.44 0.70 14.68
CA GLY A 29 17.85 2.05 15.10
C GLY A 29 17.96 3.09 13.97
N GLU A 30 17.25 2.88 12.86
CA GLU A 30 17.25 3.71 11.66
C GLU A 30 15.89 4.40 11.51
N ILE A 31 15.93 5.68 11.14
CA ILE A 31 14.77 6.51 10.87
C ILE A 31 14.55 6.46 9.36
N ASN A 32 13.34 6.12 8.91
CA ASN A 32 13.03 6.05 7.48
C ASN A 32 13.01 7.45 6.82
N VAL A 33 12.90 7.52 5.48
CA VAL A 33 12.90 8.77 4.69
C VAL A 33 11.84 9.79 5.08
N GLN A 34 10.85 9.34 5.84
CA GLN A 34 9.69 10.12 6.25
C GLN A 34 9.80 10.57 7.71
N GLY A 35 10.92 10.27 8.37
CA GLY A 35 11.18 10.67 9.74
C GLY A 35 10.47 9.79 10.79
N GLU A 36 10.02 8.59 10.42
CA GLU A 36 9.37 7.63 11.31
C GLU A 36 10.38 6.53 11.74
N ASP A 37 10.24 6.02 12.96
CA ASP A 37 11.08 4.94 13.48
C ASP A 37 10.79 3.66 12.69
N GLN A 38 11.76 3.14 11.95
CA GLN A 38 11.56 1.96 11.12
C GLN A 38 11.50 0.69 11.97
N LYS A 39 10.38 -0.06 11.90
CA LYS A 39 10.28 -1.35 12.59
C LYS A 39 10.99 -2.41 11.76
N LYS A 40 11.60 -3.40 12.40
CA LYS A 40 12.23 -4.54 11.69
C LYS A 40 11.27 -5.24 10.72
N LEU A 41 9.98 -5.31 11.06
CA LEU A 41 8.97 -5.92 10.21
C LEU A 41 8.79 -5.15 8.88
N ASP A 42 8.93 -3.83 8.89
CA ASP A 42 8.81 -3.00 7.70
C ASP A 42 9.90 -3.35 6.68
N VAL A 43 11.16 -3.41 7.15
CA VAL A 43 12.31 -3.85 6.35
C VAL A 43 12.11 -5.27 5.80
N ILE A 44 11.66 -6.20 6.65
CA ILE A 44 11.46 -7.60 6.23
C ILE A 44 10.36 -7.70 5.17
N THR A 45 9.24 -7.00 5.35
CA THR A 45 8.11 -7.05 4.40
C THR A 45 8.45 -6.37 3.09
N ASN A 46 9.21 -5.27 3.11
CA ASN A 46 9.80 -4.64 1.93
C ASN A 46 10.66 -5.63 1.13
N GLU A 47 11.59 -6.32 1.80
CA GLU A 47 12.46 -7.32 1.15
C GLU A 47 11.68 -8.50 0.58
N VAL A 48 10.64 -8.98 1.27
CA VAL A 48 9.77 -10.06 0.77
C VAL A 48 9.11 -9.65 -0.55
N LEU A 49 8.55 -8.44 -0.63
CA LEU A 49 7.92 -7.93 -1.85
C LEU A 49 8.94 -7.68 -2.96
N LYS A 50 10.04 -6.99 -2.66
CA LYS A 50 11.12 -6.75 -3.63
C LYS A 50 11.60 -8.04 -4.26
N ASN A 51 11.93 -9.04 -3.45
CA ASN A 51 12.40 -10.32 -3.95
C ASN A 51 11.34 -11.05 -4.77
N ALA A 52 10.09 -11.11 -4.30
CA ALA A 52 9.03 -11.77 -5.06
C ALA A 52 8.77 -11.11 -6.44
N LEU A 53 8.87 -9.78 -6.50
CA LEU A 53 8.63 -8.99 -7.71
C LEU A 53 9.82 -9.01 -8.68
N ARG A 54 11.04 -9.02 -8.15
CA ARG A 54 12.29 -9.02 -8.94
C ARG A 54 12.36 -10.23 -9.89
N TYR A 55 12.02 -11.43 -9.41
CA TYR A 55 12.12 -12.65 -10.21
C TYR A 55 10.94 -12.88 -11.17
N THR A 56 10.07 -11.88 -11.39
CA THR A 56 8.96 -12.02 -12.34
C THR A 56 9.40 -12.01 -13.81
N GLY A 57 10.53 -11.37 -14.11
CA GLY A 57 10.95 -11.07 -15.48
C GLY A 57 10.00 -10.13 -16.23
N LYS A 58 9.08 -9.44 -15.53
CA LYS A 58 8.06 -8.56 -16.11
C LYS A 58 8.17 -7.10 -15.65
N LEU A 59 8.77 -6.88 -14.49
CA LEU A 59 8.95 -5.56 -13.91
C LEU A 59 10.32 -5.01 -14.31
N GLY A 60 10.40 -3.71 -14.63
CA GLY A 60 11.69 -3.01 -14.79
C GLY A 60 12.04 -2.17 -13.57
N THR A 61 11.06 -1.45 -13.01
CA THR A 61 11.26 -0.59 -11.83
C THR A 61 10.30 -0.92 -10.68
N LEU A 62 10.84 -0.87 -9.46
CA LEU A 62 10.08 -0.91 -8.20
C LEU A 62 10.20 0.42 -7.47
N ALA A 63 9.13 0.86 -6.83
CA ALA A 63 9.16 1.95 -5.86
C ALA A 63 8.43 1.51 -4.60
N SER A 64 9.09 1.65 -3.46
CA SER A 64 8.59 1.26 -2.15
C SER A 64 8.48 2.49 -1.26
N GLU A 65 7.53 2.46 -0.33
CA GLU A 65 7.45 3.44 0.76
C GLU A 65 8.75 3.47 1.61
N GLU A 66 9.41 2.31 1.75
CA GLU A 66 10.58 2.07 2.60
C GLU A 66 11.93 2.37 1.92
N GLU A 67 11.92 2.92 0.69
CA GLU A 67 13.12 3.16 -0.10
C GLU A 67 13.19 4.62 -0.57
N ASP A 68 14.35 5.25 -0.37
CA ASP A 68 14.65 6.61 -0.86
C ASP A 68 14.61 6.71 -2.39
N ARG A 69 14.87 5.59 -3.08
CA ARG A 69 15.14 5.55 -4.52
C ARG A 69 14.41 4.38 -5.19
N PRO A 70 14.05 4.51 -6.49
CA PRO A 70 13.56 3.38 -7.25
C PRO A 70 14.57 2.24 -7.27
N VAL A 71 14.08 1.02 -7.02
CA VAL A 71 14.90 -0.19 -7.01
C VAL A 71 14.74 -0.91 -8.34
N ALA A 72 15.85 -1.40 -8.89
CA ALA A 72 15.84 -2.25 -10.07
C ALA A 72 15.04 -3.52 -9.81
N ALA A 73 14.01 -3.78 -10.62
CA ALA A 73 13.40 -5.11 -10.66
C ALA A 73 14.27 -6.11 -11.45
N GLY A 74 15.37 -5.65 -12.07
CA GLY A 74 16.25 -6.43 -12.93
C GLY A 74 17.30 -7.28 -12.19
N LEU A 75 17.80 -8.30 -12.90
CA LEU A 75 18.83 -9.24 -12.46
C LEU A 75 20.15 -8.90 -13.17
N ASN A 76 21.18 -8.52 -12.41
CA ASN A 76 22.53 -8.21 -12.91
C ASN A 76 23.58 -9.26 -12.47
N ASP A 77 23.15 -10.47 -12.16
CA ASP A 77 24.03 -11.59 -11.84
C ASP A 77 24.18 -12.56 -13.02
N GLU A 78 25.41 -13.07 -13.21
CA GLU A 78 25.81 -13.93 -14.35
C GLU A 78 24.93 -15.18 -14.52
N PHE A 79 24.21 -15.60 -13.48
CA PHE A 79 23.30 -16.74 -13.51
C PHE A 79 21.98 -16.46 -14.26
N SER A 80 21.61 -15.18 -14.38
CA SER A 80 20.27 -14.74 -14.80
C SER A 80 20.16 -14.40 -16.28
N ALA A 81 21.28 -14.21 -16.98
CA ALA A 81 21.33 -13.95 -18.42
C ALA A 81 20.79 -15.13 -19.28
N GLN A 82 20.61 -16.31 -18.69
CA GLN A 82 20.16 -17.51 -19.40
C GLN A 82 18.64 -17.78 -19.31
N VAL A 83 17.86 -17.02 -18.52
CA VAL A 83 16.47 -17.39 -18.19
C VAL A 83 15.40 -16.40 -18.68
N ILE A 84 15.73 -15.15 -19.03
CA ILE A 84 14.70 -14.12 -19.27
C ILE A 84 14.80 -13.50 -20.68
N GLY A 85 13.79 -13.72 -21.52
CA GLY A 85 13.52 -12.88 -22.69
C GLY A 85 12.80 -11.59 -22.29
N ASN A 86 13.14 -10.45 -22.93
CA ASN A 86 12.60 -9.09 -22.74
C ASN A 86 11.93 -8.82 -21.36
N SER A 87 12.76 -8.53 -20.35
CA SER A 87 12.34 -7.91 -19.08
C SER A 87 11.96 -6.43 -19.29
N GLY A 88 11.11 -5.87 -18.40
CA GLY A 88 10.75 -4.43 -18.41
C GLY A 88 9.50 -4.12 -19.23
N SER A 89 8.31 -4.31 -18.65
CA SER A 89 7.07 -3.80 -19.25
C SER A 89 6.16 -3.10 -18.25
N TYR A 90 6.52 -3.14 -16.97
CA TYR A 90 5.67 -2.70 -15.88
C TYR A 90 6.51 -2.12 -14.74
N VAL A 91 5.92 -1.14 -14.07
CA VAL A 91 6.43 -0.56 -12.83
C VAL A 91 5.51 -0.96 -11.69
N CYS A 92 6.07 -1.36 -10.55
CA CYS A 92 5.29 -1.61 -9.34
C CYS A 92 5.64 -0.56 -8.27
N VAL A 93 4.62 0.14 -7.79
CA VAL A 93 4.66 0.99 -6.59
C VAL A 93 3.98 0.23 -5.46
N PHE A 94 4.52 0.27 -4.24
CA PHE A 94 3.88 -0.42 -3.11
C PHE A 94 4.23 0.18 -1.76
N ASP A 95 3.30 0.03 -0.81
CA ASP A 95 3.56 0.13 0.63
C ASP A 95 3.59 -1.31 1.17
N PRO A 96 4.75 -1.78 1.65
CA PRO A 96 4.88 -3.16 2.09
C PRO A 96 4.08 -3.46 3.35
N LEU A 97 3.88 -2.48 4.24
CA LEU A 97 3.17 -2.65 5.51
C LEU A 97 2.48 -1.37 6.01
N ASP A 98 1.34 -1.02 5.40
CA ASP A 98 0.47 0.05 5.88
C ASP A 98 0.02 -0.22 7.32
N GLY A 99 0.15 0.81 8.16
CA GLY A 99 -0.25 0.75 9.55
C GLY A 99 0.71 -0.05 10.44
N SER A 100 1.98 -0.23 10.03
CA SER A 100 3.02 -0.94 10.80
C SER A 100 3.11 -0.53 12.27
N SER A 101 2.87 0.76 12.57
CA SER A 101 2.76 1.31 13.92
C SER A 101 1.79 0.55 14.84
N ASN A 102 0.80 -0.15 14.27
CA ASN A 102 -0.29 -0.83 14.97
C ASN A 102 -0.11 -2.36 15.11
N VAL A 103 0.95 -2.94 14.54
CA VAL A 103 1.14 -4.42 14.51
C VAL A 103 1.28 -5.02 15.92
N ASP A 104 2.00 -4.35 16.81
CA ASP A 104 2.24 -4.78 18.19
C ASP A 104 0.94 -4.76 19.03
N ALA A 105 0.00 -3.88 18.69
CA ALA A 105 -1.33 -3.84 19.28
C ALA A 105 -2.29 -4.90 18.70
N GLY A 106 -1.87 -5.68 17.70
CA GLY A 106 -2.71 -6.66 17.02
C GLY A 106 -3.87 -6.04 16.24
N VAL A 107 -3.75 -4.76 15.89
CA VAL A 107 -4.73 -4.03 15.09
C VAL A 107 -4.52 -4.35 13.61
N PRO A 108 -5.58 -4.33 12.77
CA PRO A 108 -5.44 -4.67 11.36
C PRO A 108 -4.48 -3.74 10.61
N VAL A 109 -3.69 -4.34 9.72
CA VAL A 109 -2.67 -3.68 8.87
C VAL A 109 -2.78 -4.21 7.44
N GLY A 110 -1.99 -3.69 6.50
CA GLY A 110 -2.09 -4.15 5.12
C GLY A 110 -0.84 -3.95 4.27
N THR A 111 -0.89 -4.41 3.03
CA THR A 111 0.09 -4.09 1.97
C THR A 111 -0.69 -3.42 0.85
N ILE A 112 -0.18 -2.35 0.27
CA ILE A 112 -0.82 -1.64 -0.86
C ILE A 112 0.08 -1.79 -2.08
N PHE A 113 -0.51 -1.92 -3.27
CA PHE A 113 0.26 -1.95 -4.51
C PHE A 113 -0.48 -1.32 -5.68
N GLY A 114 0.29 -0.70 -6.57
CA GLY A 114 -0.12 -0.20 -7.88
C GLY A 114 0.83 -0.69 -8.96
N ILE A 115 0.29 -1.02 -10.13
CA ILE A 115 1.07 -1.45 -11.29
C ILE A 115 0.78 -0.50 -12.44
N PHE A 116 1.84 0.10 -12.97
CA PHE A 116 1.81 0.90 -14.20
C PHE A 116 2.44 0.10 -15.34
N LYS A 117 2.08 0.45 -16.57
CA LYS A 117 2.85 0.04 -17.74
C LYS A 117 4.05 0.98 -17.88
N GLU A 118 5.20 0.44 -18.24
CA GLU A 118 6.35 1.28 -18.60
C GLU A 118 6.06 2.07 -19.87
N ASP A 119 6.54 3.31 -19.89
CA ASP A 119 6.60 4.10 -21.11
C ASP A 119 7.68 3.52 -22.02
N ALA A 120 7.28 3.13 -23.24
CA ALA A 120 8.18 2.52 -24.21
C ALA A 120 9.24 3.51 -24.73
N ASP A 121 8.99 4.81 -24.59
CA ASP A 121 9.90 5.86 -25.05
C ASP A 121 11.01 6.17 -24.01
N ILE A 122 10.92 5.62 -22.80
CA ILE A 122 11.89 5.82 -21.72
C ILE A 122 12.64 4.50 -21.47
N ASP A 123 13.87 4.41 -21.98
CA ASP A 123 14.77 3.28 -21.68
C ASP A 123 15.23 3.38 -20.22
N CYS A 124 14.72 2.47 -19.39
CA CYS A 124 15.10 2.35 -17.99
C CYS A 124 15.88 1.05 -17.78
N ARG A 125 17.17 1.19 -17.47
CA ARG A 125 18.07 0.06 -17.14
C ARG A 125 18.86 0.40 -15.90
N LEU A 126 18.33 0.04 -14.73
CA LEU A 126 19.09 0.18 -13.48
C LEU A 126 20.15 -0.92 -13.41
N ALA A 127 21.43 -0.52 -13.47
CA ALA A 127 22.56 -1.42 -13.26
C ALA A 127 23.40 -1.01 -12.05
N GLY A 128 23.51 -1.91 -11.07
CA GLY A 128 24.35 -1.72 -9.88
C GLY A 128 23.67 -0.95 -8.74
N ASP A 129 24.45 -0.65 -7.70
CA ASP A 129 24.00 0.11 -6.51
C ASP A 129 23.84 1.60 -6.84
N VAL A 130 22.74 2.19 -6.39
CA VAL A 130 22.35 3.57 -6.71
C VAL A 130 23.11 4.57 -5.82
N SER A 131 23.99 5.38 -6.41
CA SER A 131 24.72 6.43 -5.68
C SER A 131 23.85 7.65 -5.35
N ASP A 132 24.32 8.54 -4.44
CA ASP A 132 23.58 9.74 -4.01
C ASP A 132 23.31 10.75 -5.13
N ILE A 133 24.08 10.69 -6.22
CA ILE A 133 23.86 11.50 -7.41
C ILE A 133 23.19 10.59 -8.44
N LEU A 134 21.92 10.88 -8.74
CA LEU A 134 21.19 10.15 -9.76
C LEU A 134 21.81 10.46 -11.13
N ASP A 135 22.28 9.42 -11.83
CA ASP A 135 22.64 9.55 -13.23
C ASP A 135 21.39 9.65 -14.13
N GLN A 136 21.59 9.96 -15.41
CA GLN A 136 20.48 10.16 -16.34
C GLN A 136 19.61 8.89 -16.51
N GLU A 137 20.17 7.70 -16.37
CA GLU A 137 19.44 6.43 -16.47
C GLU A 137 18.56 6.22 -15.22
N GLN A 138 19.08 6.53 -14.04
CA GLN A 138 18.35 6.49 -12.78
C GLN A 138 17.22 7.53 -12.74
N VAL A 139 17.45 8.73 -13.29
CA VAL A 139 16.39 9.75 -13.46
C VAL A 139 15.28 9.26 -14.39
N ASN A 140 15.64 8.60 -15.51
CA ASN A 140 14.67 8.02 -16.43
C ASN A 140 13.84 6.91 -15.74
N CYS A 141 14.48 6.06 -14.94
CA CYS A 141 13.81 5.04 -14.16
C CYS A 141 12.91 5.60 -13.05
N LEU A 142 13.31 6.71 -12.41
CA LEU A 142 12.44 7.43 -11.49
C LEU A 142 11.23 8.03 -12.22
N ALA A 143 11.42 8.61 -13.41
CA ALA A 143 10.31 9.14 -14.19
C ALA A 143 9.25 8.08 -14.54
N GLN A 144 9.68 6.82 -14.74
CA GLN A 144 8.76 5.69 -14.95
C GLN A 144 7.84 5.40 -13.75
N THR A 145 8.23 5.77 -12.53
CA THR A 145 7.41 5.61 -11.31
C THR A 145 6.46 6.78 -11.07
N LEU A 146 6.76 7.96 -11.63
CA LEU A 146 6.00 9.21 -11.43
C LEU A 146 4.84 9.37 -12.43
N GLN A 147 4.04 8.31 -12.58
CA GLN A 147 2.86 8.31 -13.46
C GLN A 147 1.58 8.72 -12.72
N PRO A 148 0.64 9.42 -13.39
CA PRO A 148 -0.65 9.73 -12.77
C PRO A 148 -1.46 8.45 -12.52
N GLY A 149 -2.14 8.35 -11.37
CA GLY A 149 -2.87 7.13 -10.97
C GLY A 149 -3.92 6.61 -11.98
N LYS A 150 -4.44 7.47 -12.87
CA LYS A 150 -5.31 7.05 -13.99
C LYS A 150 -4.64 6.08 -14.98
N ASN A 151 -3.31 5.98 -14.96
CA ASN A 151 -2.52 5.08 -15.80
C ASN A 151 -2.29 3.70 -15.15
N LEU A 152 -2.79 3.47 -13.92
CA LEU A 152 -2.71 2.16 -13.28
C LEU A 152 -3.40 1.11 -14.15
N VAL A 153 -2.67 0.04 -14.49
CA VAL A 153 -3.20 -1.12 -15.21
C VAL A 153 -3.72 -2.20 -14.24
N ALA A 154 -3.22 -2.19 -13.01
CA ALA A 154 -3.74 -2.97 -11.90
C ALA A 154 -3.44 -2.24 -10.58
N ALA A 155 -4.29 -2.46 -9.58
CA ALA A 155 -4.06 -1.96 -8.23
C ALA A 155 -4.77 -2.85 -7.21
N GLY A 156 -4.37 -2.74 -5.96
CA GLY A 156 -5.02 -3.48 -4.90
C GLY A 156 -4.33 -3.32 -3.56
N TYR A 157 -4.84 -4.08 -2.60
CA TYR A 157 -4.25 -4.18 -1.28
C TYR A 157 -4.48 -5.58 -0.71
N CYS A 158 -3.61 -6.01 0.18
CA CYS A 158 -3.83 -7.16 1.03
C CYS A 158 -4.12 -6.67 2.45
N PHE A 159 -5.26 -7.07 3.01
CA PHE A 159 -5.69 -6.70 4.35
C PHE A 159 -5.38 -7.85 5.32
N TYR A 160 -4.56 -7.58 6.34
CA TYR A 160 -4.16 -8.54 7.36
C TYR A 160 -4.96 -8.29 8.64
N SER A 161 -6.04 -9.04 8.82
CA SER A 161 -6.93 -8.95 9.98
C SER A 161 -7.25 -10.34 10.54
N SER A 162 -8.39 -10.47 11.20
CA SER A 162 -9.00 -11.75 11.59
C SER A 162 -9.04 -12.76 10.45
N SER A 163 -9.18 -12.29 9.22
CA SER A 163 -8.86 -13.03 8.00
C SER A 163 -7.92 -12.20 7.13
N THR A 164 -7.23 -12.86 6.19
CA THR A 164 -6.39 -12.19 5.21
C THR A 164 -7.15 -12.08 3.89
N GLU A 165 -7.42 -10.85 3.45
CA GLU A 165 -8.17 -10.58 2.21
C GLU A 165 -7.31 -9.83 1.20
N LEU A 166 -7.11 -10.39 0.00
CA LEU A 166 -6.49 -9.72 -1.13
C LEU A 166 -7.59 -9.10 -2.01
N VAL A 167 -7.60 -7.79 -2.15
CA VAL A 167 -8.54 -7.04 -2.98
C VAL A 167 -7.80 -6.45 -4.18
N VAL A 168 -8.29 -6.72 -5.39
CA VAL A 168 -7.60 -6.35 -6.64
C VAL A 168 -8.56 -5.78 -7.66
N THR A 169 -8.05 -4.89 -8.52
CA THR A 169 -8.70 -4.42 -9.74
C THR A 169 -7.74 -4.44 -10.93
N PHE A 170 -8.29 -4.70 -12.11
CA PHE A 170 -7.62 -4.61 -13.41
C PHE A 170 -8.37 -3.66 -14.36
N GLY A 171 -9.11 -2.69 -13.79
CA GLY A 171 -9.93 -1.73 -14.54
C GLY A 171 -11.33 -2.21 -14.92
N HIS A 172 -11.71 -3.44 -14.59
CA HIS A 172 -12.99 -4.07 -14.96
C HIS A 172 -13.77 -4.55 -13.73
N GLY A 173 -13.84 -3.71 -12.71
CA GLY A 173 -14.43 -4.05 -11.41
C GLY A 173 -13.39 -4.46 -10.37
N VAL A 174 -13.86 -4.72 -9.15
CA VAL A 174 -13.02 -5.02 -7.98
C VAL A 174 -13.39 -6.40 -7.45
N ALA A 175 -12.39 -7.26 -7.23
CA ALA A 175 -12.58 -8.60 -6.69
C ALA A 175 -11.83 -8.77 -5.37
N GLY A 176 -12.44 -9.48 -4.42
CA GLY A 176 -11.86 -9.84 -3.14
C GLY A 176 -11.66 -11.34 -3.00
N PHE A 177 -10.48 -11.73 -2.52
CA PHE A 177 -10.10 -13.10 -2.27
C PHE A 177 -9.71 -13.27 -0.82
N THR A 178 -10.15 -14.33 -0.17
CA THR A 178 -9.78 -14.64 1.22
C THR A 178 -8.76 -15.78 1.23
N LEU A 179 -7.70 -15.63 2.02
CA LEU A 179 -6.67 -16.66 2.20
C LEU A 179 -7.25 -17.82 3.02
N ASP A 180 -7.42 -18.96 2.37
CA ASP A 180 -7.73 -20.23 3.03
C ASP A 180 -6.43 -20.78 3.65
N GLN A 181 -6.41 -20.92 4.98
CA GLN A 181 -5.23 -21.37 5.72
C GLN A 181 -4.98 -22.87 5.58
N ASP A 182 -6.04 -23.66 5.39
CA ASP A 182 -5.94 -25.11 5.26
C ASP A 182 -5.37 -25.48 3.88
N VAL A 183 -5.70 -24.68 2.86
CA VAL A 183 -5.22 -24.86 1.49
C VAL A 183 -3.94 -24.07 1.20
N GLY A 184 -3.71 -22.96 1.90
CA GLY A 184 -2.56 -22.08 1.67
C GLY A 184 -2.68 -21.21 0.40
N ASP A 185 -3.91 -20.94 -0.07
CA ASP A 185 -4.14 -20.12 -1.26
C ASP A 185 -5.38 -19.23 -1.14
N PHE A 186 -5.38 -18.15 -1.91
CA PHE A 186 -6.48 -17.20 -1.96
C PHE A 186 -7.65 -17.75 -2.76
N LYS A 187 -8.84 -17.78 -2.15
CA LYS A 187 -10.09 -18.20 -2.78
C LYS A 187 -10.95 -16.98 -3.08
N LEU A 188 -11.57 -16.97 -4.26
CA LEU A 188 -12.51 -15.90 -4.62
C LEU A 188 -13.73 -15.97 -3.70
N THR A 189 -13.89 -14.94 -2.86
CA THR A 189 -15.00 -14.84 -1.90
C THR A 189 -15.92 -13.66 -2.22
N ARG A 190 -15.41 -12.66 -2.94
CA ARG A 190 -16.16 -11.47 -3.36
C ARG A 190 -15.91 -11.22 -4.86
N PRO A 191 -16.73 -11.78 -5.77
CA PRO A 191 -16.49 -11.70 -7.21
C PRO A 191 -16.67 -10.29 -7.79
N SER A 192 -17.49 -9.45 -7.16
CA SER A 192 -17.73 -8.07 -7.59
C SER A 192 -18.02 -7.22 -6.37
N ILE A 193 -17.05 -6.44 -5.93
CA ILE A 193 -17.20 -5.48 -4.85
C ILE A 193 -17.66 -4.15 -5.43
N GLU A 194 -18.81 -3.68 -4.96
CA GLU A 194 -19.33 -2.34 -5.24
C GLU A 194 -19.54 -1.61 -3.93
N ILE A 195 -19.02 -0.39 -3.83
CA ILE A 195 -19.26 0.44 -2.66
C ILE A 195 -20.76 0.79 -2.58
N PRO A 196 -21.40 0.67 -1.40
CA PRO A 196 -22.76 1.15 -1.23
C PRO A 196 -22.88 2.61 -1.64
N LYS A 197 -23.93 2.94 -2.42
CA LYS A 197 -24.19 4.31 -2.91
C LYS A 197 -24.18 5.36 -1.81
N ARG A 198 -24.53 4.95 -0.58
CA ARG A 198 -24.45 5.79 0.60
C ARG A 198 -24.15 4.92 1.83
N GLY A 199 -23.21 5.39 2.64
CA GLY A 199 -23.01 4.87 4.00
C GLY A 199 -23.31 5.93 5.06
N ASN A 200 -23.24 5.52 6.32
CA ASN A 200 -23.46 6.34 7.51
C ASN A 200 -22.27 6.24 8.47
N ILE A 201 -21.07 5.98 7.93
CA ILE A 201 -19.83 5.88 8.69
C ILE A 201 -18.88 6.94 8.15
N TYR A 202 -18.15 7.61 9.04
CA TYR A 202 -17.01 8.42 8.66
C TYR A 202 -15.77 7.99 9.45
N SER A 203 -14.62 8.11 8.80
CA SER A 203 -13.33 7.68 9.31
C SER A 203 -12.30 8.76 9.13
N ALA A 204 -11.93 9.40 10.24
CA ALA A 204 -10.91 10.43 10.30
C ALA A 204 -10.35 10.51 11.72
N ASN A 205 -9.09 10.92 11.84
CA ASN A 205 -8.48 11.17 13.15
C ASN A 205 -9.04 12.47 13.76
N GLN A 206 -10.14 12.36 14.52
CA GLN A 206 -10.85 13.50 15.13
C GLN A 206 -9.97 14.33 16.09
N ALA A 207 -8.84 13.81 16.58
CA ALA A 207 -7.88 14.61 17.36
C ALA A 207 -7.36 15.83 16.59
N ASN A 208 -7.36 15.76 15.25
CA ASN A 208 -6.89 16.83 14.36
C ASN A 208 -7.99 17.81 13.94
N PHE A 209 -9.23 17.67 14.42
CA PHE A 209 -10.37 18.47 13.96
C PHE A 209 -10.13 19.99 13.94
N LYS A 210 -9.56 20.53 15.03
CA LYS A 210 -9.24 21.97 15.15
C LYS A 210 -8.09 22.44 14.24
N GLN A 211 -7.39 21.50 13.61
CA GLN A 211 -6.25 21.76 12.72
C GLN A 211 -6.63 21.68 11.25
N TRP A 212 -7.79 21.11 10.92
CA TRP A 212 -8.33 21.08 9.56
C TRP A 212 -8.83 22.45 9.12
N ASP A 213 -9.05 22.61 7.83
CA ASP A 213 -9.69 23.80 7.30
C ASP A 213 -11.18 23.88 7.71
N LYS A 214 -11.77 25.08 7.56
CA LYS A 214 -13.17 25.31 7.97
C LYS A 214 -14.16 24.44 7.17
N PRO A 215 -14.02 24.27 5.83
CA PRO A 215 -14.90 23.37 5.08
C PRO A 215 -14.91 21.92 5.59
N MET A 216 -13.76 21.37 5.95
CA MET A 216 -13.68 20.01 6.51
C MET A 216 -14.30 19.94 7.90
N GLN A 217 -14.10 20.96 8.75
CA GLN A 217 -14.77 21.05 10.05
C GLN A 217 -16.29 21.09 9.89
N ASP A 218 -16.79 21.97 9.01
CA ASP A 218 -18.23 22.11 8.72
C ASP A 218 -18.84 20.81 8.20
N TYR A 219 -18.15 20.11 7.29
CA TYR A 219 -18.60 18.84 6.77
C TYR A 219 -18.73 17.78 7.88
N ILE A 220 -17.72 17.67 8.75
CA ILE A 220 -17.71 16.69 9.84
C ILE A 220 -18.81 17.01 10.87
N GLU A 221 -18.98 18.27 11.25
CA GLU A 221 -20.07 18.71 12.15
C GLU A 221 -21.44 18.38 11.52
N ALA A 222 -21.65 18.71 10.24
CA ALA A 222 -22.91 18.45 9.55
C ALA A 222 -23.28 16.96 9.50
N ILE A 223 -22.34 16.06 9.21
CA ILE A 223 -22.64 14.62 9.19
C ILE A 223 -22.81 14.03 10.60
N GLN A 224 -22.16 14.61 11.63
CA GLN A 224 -22.36 14.22 13.03
C GLN A 224 -23.75 14.60 13.54
N ASP A 225 -24.24 15.78 13.16
CA ASP A 225 -25.56 16.27 13.55
C ASP A 225 -26.71 15.67 12.70
N GLY A 226 -26.36 14.85 11.70
CA GLY A 226 -27.33 14.29 10.77
C GLY A 226 -27.90 15.29 9.77
N ALA A 227 -27.26 16.45 9.63
CA ALA A 227 -27.54 17.45 8.60
C ALA A 227 -26.96 17.09 7.21
N GLY A 228 -26.28 15.95 7.09
CA GLY A 228 -25.87 15.39 5.80
C GLY A 228 -27.03 14.74 5.02
N GLU A 229 -26.77 14.27 3.81
CA GLU A 229 -27.83 13.76 2.90
C GLU A 229 -28.59 12.53 3.41
N THR A 230 -28.07 11.80 4.40
CA THR A 230 -28.78 10.66 5.01
C THR A 230 -29.87 11.08 5.99
N GLY A 231 -29.86 12.36 6.44
CA GLY A 231 -30.72 12.84 7.52
C GLY A 231 -30.47 12.15 8.87
N LYS A 232 -29.33 11.46 9.04
CA LYS A 232 -28.98 10.69 10.23
C LYS A 232 -27.53 10.92 10.63
N PRO A 233 -27.22 11.03 11.93
CA PRO A 233 -25.85 11.09 12.43
C PRO A 233 -24.98 9.94 11.89
N TYR A 234 -23.79 10.28 11.39
CA TYR A 234 -22.82 9.29 10.97
C TYR A 234 -22.05 8.75 12.19
N SER A 235 -21.77 7.45 12.17
CA SER A 235 -20.91 6.82 13.18
C SER A 235 -19.44 7.06 12.88
N LEU A 236 -18.67 7.52 13.86
CA LEU A 236 -17.21 7.55 13.79
C LEU A 236 -16.65 6.13 13.91
N ARG A 237 -15.80 5.74 12.97
CA ARG A 237 -14.94 4.55 13.07
C ARG A 237 -13.58 4.94 12.53
N TYR A 238 -12.52 4.70 13.29
CA TYR A 238 -11.15 4.98 12.85
C TYR A 238 -10.25 3.87 13.40
N ILE A 239 -9.77 2.99 12.52
CA ILE A 239 -8.89 1.87 12.86
C ILE A 239 -7.47 2.39 13.06
N GLY A 240 -7.06 3.39 12.27
CA GLY A 240 -5.70 3.94 12.33
C GLY A 240 -4.70 3.24 11.41
N SER A 241 -5.18 2.36 10.53
CA SER A 241 -4.50 1.85 9.33
C SER A 241 -5.35 2.24 8.13
N MET A 242 -4.73 2.79 7.07
CA MET A 242 -5.45 3.20 5.88
C MET A 242 -6.18 2.02 5.25
N VAL A 243 -5.50 0.89 5.06
CA VAL A 243 -6.09 -0.32 4.46
C VAL A 243 -7.30 -0.79 5.25
N GLY A 244 -7.23 -0.80 6.59
CA GLY A 244 -8.36 -1.18 7.42
C GLY A 244 -9.57 -0.25 7.27
N ASP A 245 -9.34 1.06 7.29
CA ASP A 245 -10.41 2.04 7.17
C ASP A 245 -10.99 2.10 5.75
N VAL A 246 -10.16 1.97 4.72
CA VAL A 246 -10.56 1.90 3.30
C VAL A 246 -11.32 0.61 3.02
N HIS A 247 -10.86 -0.54 3.51
CA HIS A 247 -11.54 -1.83 3.31
C HIS A 247 -12.95 -1.82 3.90
N ARG A 248 -13.11 -1.30 5.13
CA ARG A 248 -14.43 -1.13 5.74
C ARG A 248 -15.29 -0.16 4.92
N THR A 249 -14.73 0.96 4.48
CA THR A 249 -15.45 1.96 3.69
C THR A 249 -15.91 1.38 2.34
N LEU A 250 -15.07 0.56 1.70
CA LEU A 250 -15.39 -0.11 0.45
C LEU A 250 -16.57 -1.09 0.62
N LEU A 251 -16.65 -1.83 1.73
CA LEU A 251 -17.70 -2.82 1.96
C LEU A 251 -18.99 -2.25 2.55
N TYR A 252 -18.89 -1.28 3.46
CA TYR A 252 -20.03 -0.75 4.21
C TYR A 252 -20.46 0.66 3.77
N GLY A 253 -19.72 1.26 2.84
CA GLY A 253 -19.92 2.63 2.42
C GLY A 253 -19.50 3.62 3.51
N GLY A 254 -19.64 4.90 3.18
CA GLY A 254 -19.27 6.01 4.07
C GLY A 254 -18.11 6.79 3.48
N VAL A 255 -17.31 7.42 4.33
CA VAL A 255 -16.16 8.21 3.92
C VAL A 255 -14.94 7.94 4.81
N PHE A 256 -13.78 7.75 4.18
CA PHE A 256 -12.48 7.84 4.81
C PHE A 256 -11.84 9.17 4.43
N ALA A 257 -11.24 9.86 5.39
CA ALA A 257 -10.61 11.16 5.17
C ALA A 257 -9.31 11.29 5.96
N TYR A 258 -8.27 11.72 5.27
CA TYR A 258 -6.99 12.11 5.83
C TYR A 258 -6.58 13.50 5.28
N PRO A 259 -7.32 14.56 5.65
CA PRO A 259 -7.14 15.89 5.08
C PRO A 259 -5.81 16.52 5.51
N ALA A 260 -5.41 17.57 4.80
CA ALA A 260 -4.35 18.46 5.23
C ALA A 260 -4.65 19.08 6.62
N ASP A 261 -3.59 19.33 7.37
CA ASP A 261 -3.65 20.01 8.66
C ASP A 261 -2.53 21.05 8.78
N LYS A 262 -2.48 21.78 9.91
CA LYS A 262 -1.46 22.84 10.10
C LYS A 262 -0.01 22.33 10.06
N LYS A 263 0.23 21.07 10.43
CA LYS A 263 1.55 20.41 10.40
C LYS A 263 1.79 19.78 9.02
N ASN A 264 0.82 19.05 8.49
CA ASN A 264 0.90 18.30 7.24
C ASN A 264 0.04 19.01 6.18
N LYS A 265 0.60 20.08 5.59
CA LYS A 265 -0.14 20.98 4.68
C LYS A 265 -0.61 20.32 3.39
N ASP A 266 0.06 19.24 2.99
CA ASP A 266 -0.25 18.46 1.79
C ASP A 266 -0.88 17.10 2.14
N GLY A 267 -1.33 16.92 3.39
CA GLY A 267 -1.76 15.62 3.92
C GLY A 267 -0.60 14.76 4.40
N LYS A 268 -0.90 13.56 4.92
CA LYS A 268 0.11 12.59 5.40
C LYS A 268 0.32 11.43 4.41
N LEU A 269 -0.75 10.98 3.76
CA LEU A 269 -0.70 9.85 2.84
C LEU A 269 0.10 10.19 1.57
N ARG A 270 0.77 9.21 0.99
CA ARG A 270 1.73 9.40 -0.10
C ARG A 270 1.13 8.92 -1.41
N LEU A 271 1.00 9.86 -2.33
CA LEU A 271 0.28 9.72 -3.59
C LEU A 271 0.60 8.48 -4.45
N LEU A 272 1.83 7.97 -4.42
CA LEU A 272 2.24 6.88 -5.30
C LEU A 272 1.86 5.49 -4.78
N TYR A 273 1.85 5.29 -3.45
CA TYR A 273 1.69 3.96 -2.85
C TYR A 273 0.56 3.88 -1.80
N GLU A 274 -0.14 4.99 -1.53
CA GLU A 274 -1.35 5.09 -0.69
C GLU A 274 -2.48 5.79 -1.46
#